data_AF-A0A6A5RNN8-F1
#
_entry.id   AF-A0A6A5RNN8-F1
#
_cell.length_a   1.000
_cell.length_b   1.000
_cell.length_c   1.000
_cell.angle_alpha   90.00
_cell.angle_beta   90.00
_cell.angle_gamma   90.00
#
_symmetry.space_group_name_H-M   'P 1'
#
loop_
_entity.id
_entity.type
_entity.pdbx_description
1 polymer ?
#
loop_
_entity_poly.entity_id
_entity_poly.type
_entity_poly.pdbx_seq_one_letter_code
_entity_poly.pdbx_strand_id
1 'polypeptide(L)'
;MTLTASSEVPAASRSQTLRPPLTLSSTHHHQYFRRKNDFPSRVNSHSLIGRSKYAPIRSWIIARQREVFERYEEVGGRVDQIKVTQEPVEAARNIRIKDVKACHAWKASTLQLWKLTARDDLKNGDNLQTYTVAKSVTDSTEGPRGWTAHTDREDIARKNVIHAIDAYSAALEPALKGIIIPKPHICTKVLPPRASRATRNSYEALFSDGGLLSINARCNADGHVIFGGSNPGQQAFSD
;
A
#
# COMPACT_ATOMS: atom_id res chain seq x y z
N MET A 1 42.12 -53.40 27.06
CA MET A 1 42.38 -52.14 27.78
C MET A 1 41.04 -51.59 28.24
N THR A 2 40.65 -52.02 29.43
CA THR A 2 39.99 -51.25 30.51
C THR A 2 38.77 -50.33 30.24
N LEU A 3 37.64 -50.82 30.77
CA LEU A 3 36.55 -50.18 31.55
C LEU A 3 35.50 -49.22 30.93
N THR A 4 34.27 -49.70 31.09
CA THR A 4 32.94 -49.08 31.22
C THR A 4 32.82 -47.97 32.27
N ALA A 5 31.90 -47.01 32.03
CA ALA A 5 30.79 -46.54 32.91
C ALA A 5 30.29 -45.16 32.41
N SER A 6 29.02 -45.01 32.04
CA SER A 6 27.93 -44.47 32.88
C SER A 6 28.24 -43.09 33.50
N SER A 7 27.52 -42.05 33.08
CA SER A 7 26.47 -41.42 33.89
C SER A 7 26.02 -40.07 33.31
N GLU A 8 24.70 -39.90 33.32
CA GLU A 8 23.92 -38.74 33.75
C GLU A 8 24.19 -37.32 33.22
N VAL A 9 23.10 -36.78 32.70
CA VAL A 9 22.76 -35.38 32.45
C VAL A 9 22.88 -34.54 33.74
N PRO A 10 23.59 -33.39 33.72
CA PRO A 10 23.39 -32.36 34.73
C PRO A 10 22.34 -31.35 34.25
N ALA A 11 21.21 -31.31 34.95
CA ALA A 11 20.23 -30.24 34.88
C ALA A 11 20.87 -28.93 35.37
N ALA A 12 21.15 -28.00 34.46
CA ALA A 12 21.51 -26.64 34.80
C ALA A 12 20.23 -25.78 34.89
N SER A 13 19.73 -25.61 36.11
CA SER A 13 18.76 -24.56 36.43
C SER A 13 19.42 -23.19 36.22
N ARG A 14 18.95 -22.41 35.25
CA ARG A 14 19.22 -20.97 35.20
C ARG A 14 17.94 -20.22 34.89
N SER A 15 17.37 -19.70 35.98
CA SER A 15 16.62 -18.45 36.11
C SER A 15 16.13 -17.82 34.80
N GLN A 16 14.82 -17.96 34.54
CA GLN A 16 14.07 -17.05 33.69
C GLN A 16 14.17 -15.64 34.26
N THR A 17 15.15 -14.88 33.79
CA THR A 17 15.05 -13.42 33.81
C THR A 17 14.12 -13.05 32.66
N LEU A 18 12.84 -12.87 33.00
CA LEU A 18 11.84 -12.22 32.16
C LEU A 18 12.45 -10.92 31.64
N ARG A 19 12.83 -10.89 30.36
CA ARG A 19 13.09 -9.62 29.69
C ARG A 19 11.75 -8.86 29.69
N PRO A 20 11.73 -7.58 30.09
CA PRO A 20 10.53 -6.79 29.96
C PRO A 20 10.06 -6.82 28.50
N PRO A 21 8.74 -6.80 28.24
CA PRO A 21 8.23 -6.75 26.88
C PRO A 21 8.91 -5.57 26.19
N LEU A 22 9.49 -5.84 25.01
CA LEU A 22 9.91 -4.80 24.09
C LEU A 22 8.69 -3.90 23.89
N THR A 23 8.73 -2.72 24.53
CA THR A 23 7.88 -1.61 24.16
C THR A 23 8.19 -1.34 22.70
N LEU A 24 7.27 -1.76 21.82
CA LEU A 24 7.20 -1.29 20.45
C LEU A 24 6.90 0.21 20.52
N SER A 25 7.95 0.99 20.78
CA SER A 25 8.03 2.38 20.36
C SER A 25 7.68 2.39 18.89
N SER A 26 6.62 3.10 18.52
CA SER A 26 6.19 3.27 17.12
C SER A 26 7.30 4.02 16.38
N THR A 27 8.30 3.28 15.92
CA THR A 27 9.46 3.84 15.25
C THR A 27 9.03 4.23 13.84
N HIS A 28 8.80 5.54 13.68
CA HIS A 28 9.12 6.31 12.50
C HIS A 28 8.36 5.90 11.23
N HIS A 29 7.14 6.43 11.10
CA HIS A 29 6.68 6.85 9.77
C HIS A 29 7.73 7.82 9.21
N HIS A 30 8.59 7.34 8.31
CA HIS A 30 9.41 8.19 7.45
C HIS A 30 8.47 8.90 6.48
N GLN A 31 7.71 9.88 6.97
CA GLN A 31 7.19 10.93 6.13
C GLN A 31 8.41 11.75 5.68
N TYR A 32 8.67 11.73 4.38
CA TYR A 32 9.69 12.56 3.77
C TYR A 32 9.33 14.04 3.98
N PHE A 33 9.80 14.65 5.06
CA PHE A 33 9.69 16.09 5.27
C PHE A 33 11.02 16.76 4.93
N ARG A 34 11.04 17.46 3.80
CA ARG A 34 12.01 18.54 3.58
C ARG A 34 11.54 19.80 4.30
N ARG A 35 12.50 20.63 4.72
CA ARG A 35 12.26 21.94 5.37
C ARG A 35 11.34 22.83 4.52
N LYS A 36 10.61 23.73 5.17
CA LYS A 36 9.62 24.67 4.60
C LYS A 36 10.11 25.46 3.37
N ASN A 37 11.42 25.65 3.20
CA ASN A 37 12.03 26.39 2.08
C ASN A 37 12.45 25.53 0.88
N ASP A 38 12.17 24.22 0.92
CA ASP A 38 12.60 23.26 -0.10
C ASP A 38 11.44 22.73 -0.94
N PHE A 39 10.23 23.30 -0.80
CA PHE A 39 9.12 22.99 -1.69
C PHE A 39 9.41 23.59 -3.06
N PRO A 40 9.64 22.77 -4.10
CA PRO A 40 9.77 23.31 -5.45
C PRO A 40 8.47 24.05 -5.78
N SER A 41 8.60 25.26 -6.30
CA SER A 41 7.50 26.16 -6.70
C SER A 41 6.53 25.55 -7.75
N ARG A 42 6.80 24.32 -8.21
CA ARG A 42 5.91 23.49 -9.01
C ARG A 42 6.05 22.02 -8.59
N VAL A 43 5.01 21.47 -7.97
CA VAL A 43 4.86 20.02 -7.83
C VAL A 43 4.38 19.46 -9.17
N ASN A 44 5.32 19.19 -10.08
CA ASN A 44 4.99 18.48 -11.32
C ASN A 44 4.50 17.08 -10.96
N SER A 45 3.24 16.77 -11.27
CA SER A 45 2.69 15.42 -11.17
C SER A 45 3.30 14.55 -12.26
N HIS A 46 4.42 13.92 -11.94
CA HIS A 46 5.04 13.00 -12.85
C HIS A 46 4.18 11.72 -12.86
N SER A 47 3.46 11.49 -13.94
CA SER A 47 2.84 10.20 -14.25
C SER A 47 3.75 9.44 -15.20
N LEU A 48 4.13 8.20 -14.86
CA LEU A 48 4.81 7.33 -15.82
C LEU A 48 3.74 6.60 -16.63
N ILE A 49 3.65 6.89 -17.93
CA ILE A 49 2.79 6.12 -18.83
C ILE A 49 3.59 4.91 -19.32
N GLY A 50 3.11 3.72 -18.97
CA GLY A 50 3.72 2.45 -19.33
C GLY A 50 2.65 1.42 -19.67
N ARG A 51 3.05 0.15 -19.73
CA ARG A 51 2.09 -0.94 -19.68
C ARG A 51 1.96 -1.44 -18.25
N SER A 52 0.73 -1.68 -17.81
CA SER A 52 0.47 -2.58 -16.68
C SER A 52 0.42 -4.00 -17.19
N LYS A 53 1.01 -4.93 -16.44
CA LYS A 53 1.06 -6.34 -16.80
C LYS A 53 0.63 -7.20 -15.62
N TYR A 54 -0.42 -7.99 -15.83
CA TYR A 54 -0.89 -8.97 -14.86
C TYR A 54 -0.28 -10.35 -15.18
N ALA A 55 0.29 -11.00 -14.18
CA ALA A 55 1.03 -12.25 -14.30
C ALA A 55 0.53 -13.34 -13.32
N PRO A 56 -0.31 -14.27 -13.77
CA PRO A 56 -0.58 -15.50 -13.04
C PRO A 56 0.66 -16.41 -13.05
N ILE A 57 1.05 -16.90 -11.86
CA ILE A 57 2.21 -17.80 -11.70
C ILE A 57 1.77 -19.28 -11.67
N ARG A 58 0.47 -19.57 -11.53
CA ARG A 58 -0.10 -20.93 -11.47
C ARG A 58 -1.28 -21.13 -12.42
N SER A 59 -1.50 -22.38 -12.83
CA SER A 59 -2.47 -22.75 -13.87
C SER A 59 -3.93 -22.48 -13.50
N TRP A 60 -4.34 -22.69 -12.25
CA TRP A 60 -5.73 -22.43 -11.81
C TRP A 60 -6.05 -20.93 -11.78
N ILE A 61 -5.04 -20.08 -11.52
CA ILE A 61 -5.19 -18.62 -11.57
C ILE A 61 -5.50 -18.16 -13.01
N ILE A 62 -4.94 -18.83 -14.02
CA ILE A 62 -5.23 -18.51 -15.44
C ILE A 62 -6.71 -18.73 -15.74
N ALA A 63 -7.28 -19.85 -15.28
CA ALA A 63 -8.69 -20.15 -15.51
C ALA A 63 -9.58 -19.07 -14.88
N ARG A 64 -9.27 -18.67 -13.64
CA ARG A 64 -9.98 -17.59 -12.96
C ARG A 64 -9.80 -16.24 -13.65
N GLN A 65 -8.59 -15.92 -14.11
CA GLN A 65 -8.31 -14.68 -14.82
C GLN A 65 -9.07 -14.62 -16.14
N ARG A 66 -9.11 -15.72 -16.89
CA ARG A 66 -9.88 -15.85 -18.12
C ARG A 66 -11.37 -15.62 -17.85
N GLU A 67 -11.92 -16.28 -16.84
CA GLU A 67 -13.33 -16.08 -16.45
C GLU A 67 -13.62 -14.61 -16.10
N VAL A 68 -12.75 -13.95 -15.33
CA VAL A 68 -12.91 -12.53 -14.99
C VAL A 68 -12.84 -11.63 -16.24
N PHE A 69 -11.94 -11.94 -17.17
CA PHE A 69 -11.80 -11.19 -18.43
C PHE A 69 -13.03 -11.36 -19.33
N GLU A 70 -13.50 -12.58 -19.53
CA GLU A 70 -14.69 -12.91 -20.31
C GLU A 70 -15.94 -12.24 -19.71
N ARG A 71 -16.13 -12.34 -18.39
CA ARG A 71 -17.23 -11.66 -17.69
C ARG A 71 -17.16 -10.14 -17.82
N TYR A 72 -15.97 -9.56 -17.80
CA TYR A 72 -15.80 -8.12 -17.99
C TYR A 72 -16.22 -7.71 -19.41
N GLU A 73 -15.87 -8.49 -20.42
CA GLU A 73 -16.29 -8.27 -21.81
C GLU A 73 -17.81 -8.43 -21.99
N GLU A 74 -18.40 -9.48 -21.41
CA GLU A 74 -19.84 -9.76 -21.47
C GLU A 74 -20.71 -8.63 -20.92
N VAL A 75 -20.26 -7.94 -19.87
CA VAL A 75 -20.97 -6.77 -19.31
C VAL A 75 -20.69 -5.47 -20.07
N GLY A 76 -20.05 -5.54 -21.24
CA GLY A 76 -19.74 -4.39 -22.10
C GLY A 76 -18.41 -3.71 -21.79
N GLY A 77 -17.52 -4.38 -21.05
CA GLY A 77 -16.18 -3.89 -20.75
C GLY A 77 -15.30 -3.77 -21.99
N ARG A 78 -14.50 -2.70 -22.07
CA ARG A 78 -13.63 -2.44 -23.21
C ARG A 78 -12.32 -3.23 -23.11
N VAL A 79 -12.20 -4.25 -23.95
CA VAL A 79 -11.03 -5.15 -23.98
C VAL A 79 -10.10 -4.92 -25.17
N ASP A 80 -10.45 -4.04 -26.11
CA ASP A 80 -9.70 -3.74 -27.35
C ASP A 80 -8.22 -3.35 -27.10
N GLN A 81 -7.97 -2.69 -25.98
CA GLN A 81 -6.64 -2.23 -25.56
C GLN A 81 -5.83 -3.26 -24.77
N ILE A 82 -6.41 -4.42 -24.43
CA ILE A 82 -5.79 -5.44 -23.57
C ILE A 82 -5.16 -6.52 -24.45
N LYS A 83 -3.82 -6.58 -24.46
CA LYS A 83 -3.10 -7.67 -25.11
C LYS A 83 -3.00 -8.87 -24.17
N VAL A 84 -3.65 -9.96 -24.52
CA VAL A 84 -3.56 -11.25 -23.81
C VAL A 84 -2.50 -12.13 -24.47
N THR A 85 -1.59 -12.68 -23.68
CA THR A 85 -0.57 -13.66 -24.09
C THR A 85 -0.77 -14.92 -23.24
N GLN A 86 -1.25 -16.00 -23.84
CA GLN A 86 -1.55 -17.25 -23.11
C GLN A 86 -0.37 -18.23 -23.10
N GLU A 87 0.55 -18.12 -24.07
CA GLU A 87 1.71 -19.00 -24.16
C GLU A 87 2.73 -18.66 -23.06
N PRO A 88 3.04 -19.58 -22.12
CA PRO A 88 3.91 -19.28 -20.98
C PRO A 88 5.30 -18.79 -21.37
N VAL A 89 5.90 -19.35 -22.44
CA VAL A 89 7.23 -18.94 -22.90
C VAL A 89 7.21 -17.50 -23.41
N GLU A 90 6.18 -17.13 -24.17
CA GLU A 90 6.02 -15.76 -24.67
C GLU A 90 5.67 -14.80 -23.52
N ALA A 91 4.80 -15.22 -22.61
CA ALA A 91 4.42 -14.44 -21.43
C ALA A 91 5.63 -14.12 -20.54
N ALA A 92 6.47 -15.12 -20.23
CA ALA A 92 7.69 -14.95 -19.45
C ALA A 92 8.69 -13.99 -20.15
N ARG A 93 8.85 -14.09 -21.47
CA ARG A 93 9.68 -13.15 -22.26
C ARG A 93 9.11 -11.72 -22.21
N ASN A 94 7.80 -11.59 -22.36
CA ASN A 94 7.11 -10.30 -22.36
C ASN A 94 7.20 -9.60 -21.00
N ILE A 95 7.11 -10.34 -19.89
CA ILE A 95 7.01 -9.76 -18.55
C ILE A 95 8.32 -9.76 -17.77
N ARG A 96 9.26 -10.65 -18.10
CA ARG A 96 10.55 -10.84 -17.40
C ARG A 96 10.42 -11.34 -15.96
N ILE A 97 9.33 -12.02 -15.65
CA ILE A 97 9.12 -12.76 -14.39
C ILE A 97 9.13 -14.24 -14.74
N LYS A 98 9.89 -15.03 -13.98
CA LYS A 98 9.99 -16.48 -14.17
C LYS A 98 8.66 -17.14 -13.84
N ASP A 99 8.40 -18.29 -14.47
CA ASP A 99 7.25 -19.17 -14.19
C ASP A 99 5.86 -18.57 -14.41
N VAL A 100 5.78 -17.38 -15.02
CA VAL A 100 4.53 -16.79 -15.46
C VAL A 100 3.88 -17.67 -16.52
N LYS A 101 2.57 -17.85 -16.37
CA LYS A 101 1.79 -18.74 -17.25
C LYS A 101 1.01 -18.01 -18.33
N ALA A 102 0.63 -16.76 -18.08
CA ALA A 102 -0.04 -15.90 -19.05
C ALA A 102 0.30 -14.43 -18.75
N CYS A 103 0.00 -13.52 -19.65
CA CYS A 103 0.18 -12.09 -19.44
C CYS A 103 -0.99 -11.32 -20.03
N HIS A 104 -1.63 -10.48 -19.22
CA HIS A 104 -2.57 -9.47 -19.71
C HIS A 104 -1.88 -8.12 -19.61
N ALA A 105 -1.75 -7.41 -20.74
CA ALA A 105 -0.99 -6.17 -20.81
C ALA A 105 -1.82 -5.05 -21.44
N TRP A 106 -1.97 -3.93 -20.73
CA TRP A 106 -2.71 -2.75 -21.20
C TRP A 106 -1.95 -1.48 -20.89
N LYS A 107 -2.31 -0.38 -21.54
CA LYS A 107 -1.72 0.94 -21.27
C LYS A 107 -2.29 1.47 -19.96
N ALA A 108 -1.41 1.84 -19.02
CA ALA A 108 -1.82 2.46 -17.77
C ALA A 108 -0.77 3.46 -17.28
N SER A 109 -1.12 4.25 -16.28
CA SER A 109 -0.21 5.20 -15.65
C SER A 109 0.08 4.82 -14.21
N THR A 110 1.35 4.94 -13.80
CA THR A 110 1.74 4.91 -12.39
C THR A 110 1.77 6.34 -11.85
N LEU A 111 1.11 6.56 -10.71
CA LEU A 111 0.98 7.87 -10.06
C LEU A 111 1.79 7.95 -8.76
N GLN A 112 2.40 9.11 -8.52
CA GLN A 112 2.91 9.46 -7.20
C GLN A 112 1.80 10.15 -6.41
N LEU A 113 1.00 9.36 -5.70
CA LEU A 113 -0.19 9.82 -4.96
C LEU A 113 0.11 11.01 -4.04
N TRP A 114 1.22 10.99 -3.30
CA TRP A 114 1.58 12.11 -2.41
C TRP A 114 1.81 13.43 -3.16
N LYS A 115 2.28 13.40 -4.41
CA LYS A 115 2.41 14.62 -5.24
C LYS A 115 1.07 15.05 -5.82
N LEU A 116 0.15 14.12 -6.00
CA LEU A 116 -1.20 14.42 -6.46
C LEU A 116 -1.97 15.16 -5.37
N THR A 117 -1.83 14.75 -4.12
CA THR A 117 -2.50 15.37 -2.96
C THR A 117 -1.82 16.65 -2.47
N ALA A 118 -0.51 16.80 -2.68
CA ALA A 118 0.23 18.01 -2.28
C ALA A 118 0.09 19.19 -3.26
N ARG A 119 -0.97 19.22 -4.08
CA ARG A 119 -1.16 20.25 -5.11
C ARG A 119 -1.68 21.57 -4.55
N ASP A 120 -1.66 22.56 -5.43
CA ASP A 120 -1.92 24.01 -5.30
C ASP A 120 -3.26 24.45 -4.68
N ASP A 121 -3.98 23.59 -3.94
CA ASP A 121 -5.31 23.87 -3.40
C ASP A 121 -5.31 25.08 -2.44
N LEU A 122 -4.13 25.45 -1.91
CA LEU A 122 -3.93 26.67 -1.12
C LEU A 122 -4.11 27.98 -1.90
N LYS A 123 -4.16 27.95 -3.24
CA LYS A 123 -4.30 29.18 -4.05
C LYS A 123 -5.67 29.84 -3.90
N ASN A 124 -6.67 29.12 -3.40
CA ASN A 124 -8.04 29.61 -3.27
C ASN A 124 -8.34 30.27 -1.92
N GLY A 125 -7.34 30.44 -1.05
CA GLY A 125 -7.53 31.02 0.29
C GLY A 125 -8.08 30.03 1.32
N ASP A 126 -8.04 28.73 1.03
CA ASP A 126 -8.47 27.68 1.93
C ASP A 126 -7.57 27.61 3.19
N ASN A 127 -8.17 27.36 4.35
CA ASN A 127 -7.45 27.19 5.61
C ASN A 127 -7.04 25.72 5.79
N LEU A 128 -5.82 25.38 5.35
CA LEU A 128 -5.22 24.08 5.60
C LEU A 128 -4.48 24.06 6.94
N GLN A 129 -4.96 23.24 7.87
CA GLN A 129 -4.29 22.99 9.15
C GLN A 129 -3.73 21.56 9.19
N THR A 130 -2.41 21.43 9.31
CA THR A 130 -1.72 20.16 9.54
C THR A 130 -1.35 20.01 11.01
N TYR A 131 -1.22 18.78 11.52
CA TYR A 131 -0.98 18.53 12.95
C TYR A 131 -2.10 19.09 13.83
N THR A 132 -3.34 19.03 13.34
CA THR A 132 -4.54 19.42 14.06
C THR A 132 -5.49 18.24 14.04
N VAL A 133 -5.38 17.38 15.04
CA VAL A 133 -6.11 16.10 15.07
C VAL A 133 -7.53 16.36 15.54
N ALA A 134 -8.52 16.08 14.67
CA ALA A 134 -9.91 16.02 15.09
C ALA A 134 -10.11 14.82 16.03
N LYS A 135 -10.67 15.07 17.21
CA LYS A 135 -10.91 14.08 18.28
C LYS A 135 -12.36 13.63 18.35
N SER A 136 -13.28 14.53 18.03
CA SER A 136 -14.71 14.25 17.93
C SER A 136 -15.41 15.33 17.10
N VAL A 137 -16.61 15.01 16.61
CA VAL A 137 -17.50 15.95 15.92
C VAL A 137 -18.86 15.86 16.60
N THR A 138 -19.41 17.00 16.98
CA THR A 138 -20.68 17.10 17.71
C THR A 138 -21.58 18.14 17.06
N ASP A 139 -22.89 18.06 17.30
CA ASP A 139 -23.80 19.14 16.94
C ASP A 139 -23.42 20.41 17.69
N SER A 140 -23.40 21.55 16.98
CA SER A 140 -23.09 22.83 17.58
C SER A 140 -24.21 23.26 18.52
N THR A 141 -23.86 23.54 19.77
CA THR A 141 -24.79 24.04 20.79
C THR A 141 -24.97 25.55 20.72
N GLU A 142 -24.16 26.26 19.92
CA GLU A 142 -24.15 27.73 19.84
C GLU A 142 -24.47 28.21 18.41
N GLY A 143 -25.69 28.73 18.22
CA GLY A 143 -26.11 29.34 16.95
C GLY A 143 -26.89 28.41 16.00
N PRO A 144 -27.13 28.82 14.74
CA PRO A 144 -27.92 28.05 13.79
C PRO A 144 -27.29 26.69 13.50
N ARG A 145 -28.14 25.66 13.30
CA ARG A 145 -27.76 24.24 13.04
C ARG A 145 -26.43 24.10 12.30
N GLY A 146 -25.46 23.48 12.96
CA GLY A 146 -24.12 23.23 12.46
C GLY A 146 -23.40 22.21 13.32
N TRP A 147 -22.12 22.03 13.06
CA TRP A 147 -21.25 21.04 13.68
C TRP A 147 -20.03 21.71 14.28
N THR A 148 -19.55 21.18 15.39
CA THR A 148 -18.30 21.56 16.01
C THR A 148 -17.33 20.39 15.95
N ALA A 149 -16.20 20.58 15.27
CA ALA A 149 -15.10 19.63 15.30
C ALA A 149 -14.13 20.01 16.44
N HIS A 150 -14.01 19.12 17.42
CA HIS A 150 -13.10 19.30 18.54
C HIS A 150 -11.71 18.81 18.15
N THR A 151 -10.70 19.66 18.28
CA THR A 151 -9.32 19.32 17.92
C THR A 151 -8.38 19.38 19.12
N ASP A 152 -7.10 19.08 18.92
CA ASP A 152 -6.05 19.30 19.91
C ASP A 152 -5.64 20.77 20.07
N ARG A 153 -5.98 21.62 19.10
CA ARG A 153 -5.61 23.03 19.08
C ARG A 153 -6.77 23.95 19.46
N GLU A 154 -7.85 23.88 18.71
CA GLU A 154 -9.04 24.74 18.87
C GLU A 154 -10.30 24.05 18.33
N ASP A 155 -11.46 24.48 18.81
CA ASP A 155 -12.74 24.00 18.29
C ASP A 155 -13.11 24.75 16.99
N ILE A 156 -13.55 23.99 15.99
CA ILE A 156 -13.86 24.53 14.66
C ILE A 156 -15.36 24.34 14.39
N ALA A 157 -16.11 25.43 14.44
CA ALA A 157 -17.54 25.44 14.14
C ALA A 157 -17.81 25.68 12.64
N ARG A 158 -18.60 24.80 12.00
CA ARG A 158 -18.99 24.89 10.57
C ARG A 158 -20.41 24.38 10.35
N LYS A 159 -21.08 24.88 9.31
CA LYS A 159 -22.42 24.40 8.93
C LYS A 159 -22.42 22.95 8.44
N ASN A 160 -21.38 22.55 7.74
CA ASN A 160 -21.22 21.20 7.17
C ASN A 160 -19.84 20.65 7.54
N VAL A 161 -19.77 19.36 7.83
CA VAL A 161 -18.53 18.61 8.04
C VAL A 161 -18.50 17.42 7.10
N ILE A 162 -17.37 17.20 6.43
CA ILE A 162 -17.13 16.06 5.55
C ILE A 162 -16.05 15.20 6.19
N HIS A 163 -16.39 13.94 6.48
CA HIS A 163 -15.44 12.96 7.02
C HIS A 163 -14.64 12.34 5.86
N ALA A 164 -13.41 12.80 5.66
CA ALA A 164 -12.48 12.31 4.64
C ALA A 164 -11.19 11.76 5.28
N ILE A 165 -11.35 10.80 6.20
CA ILE A 165 -10.26 10.24 7.04
C ILE A 165 -9.96 8.76 6.73
N ASP A 166 -10.41 8.27 5.57
CA ASP A 166 -10.15 6.95 5.02
C ASP A 166 -10.34 5.81 6.04
N ALA A 167 -9.30 4.97 6.23
CA ALA A 167 -9.32 3.83 7.12
C ALA A 167 -9.64 4.17 8.58
N TYR A 168 -9.41 5.42 9.00
CA TYR A 168 -9.66 5.88 10.36
C TYR A 168 -11.07 6.46 10.56
N SER A 169 -11.97 6.33 9.58
CA SER A 169 -13.35 6.84 9.65
C SER A 169 -14.10 6.39 10.90
N ALA A 170 -13.92 5.13 11.31
CA ALA A 170 -14.52 4.58 12.52
C ALA A 170 -14.02 5.21 13.84
N ALA A 171 -12.94 5.99 13.82
CA ALA A 171 -12.43 6.69 14.99
C ALA A 171 -13.26 7.94 15.33
N LEU A 172 -13.85 8.61 14.33
CA LEU A 172 -14.71 9.79 14.53
C LEU A 172 -16.19 9.50 14.33
N GLU A 173 -16.53 8.50 13.51
CA GLU A 173 -17.92 8.10 13.26
C GLU A 173 -18.18 6.70 13.83
N PRO A 174 -18.77 6.60 15.04
CA PRO A 174 -19.03 5.32 15.69
C PRO A 174 -19.88 4.35 14.86
N ALA A 175 -20.77 4.86 13.99
CA ALA A 175 -21.58 4.00 13.13
C ALA A 175 -20.76 3.17 12.13
N LEU A 176 -19.52 3.59 11.83
CA LEU A 176 -18.61 2.88 10.92
C LEU A 176 -17.73 1.85 11.64
N LYS A 177 -17.86 1.72 12.96
CA LYS A 177 -17.08 0.78 13.76
C LYS A 177 -17.43 -0.67 13.39
N GLY A 178 -16.41 -1.47 13.08
CA GLY A 178 -16.58 -2.82 12.56
C GLY A 178 -16.91 -2.91 11.07
N ILE A 179 -17.29 -1.81 10.43
CA ILE A 179 -17.49 -1.71 8.97
C ILE A 179 -16.18 -1.32 8.29
N ILE A 180 -15.50 -0.30 8.82
CA ILE A 180 -14.20 0.17 8.31
C ILE A 180 -13.14 -0.17 9.33
N ILE A 181 -12.18 -1.01 8.93
CA ILE A 181 -11.09 -1.50 9.78
C ILE A 181 -9.76 -1.14 9.10
N PRO A 182 -8.90 -0.34 9.74
CA PRO A 182 -7.56 -0.10 9.24
C PRO A 182 -6.79 -1.41 9.13
N LYS A 183 -6.25 -1.69 7.94
CA LYS A 183 -5.34 -2.81 7.72
C LYS A 183 -3.95 -2.27 7.41
N PRO A 184 -2.92 -2.61 8.21
CA PRO A 184 -1.57 -2.20 7.91
C PRO A 184 -1.10 -2.89 6.63
N HIS A 185 -0.50 -2.11 5.72
CA HIS A 185 0.14 -2.61 4.50
C HIS A 185 1.58 -2.08 4.41
N ILE A 186 2.48 -2.90 3.89
CA ILE A 186 3.88 -2.53 3.69
C ILE A 186 4.12 -2.26 2.22
N CYS A 187 4.86 -1.17 1.96
CA CYS A 187 5.32 -0.79 0.65
C CYS A 187 6.84 -0.56 0.71
N THR A 188 7.60 -1.41 0.04
CA THR A 188 9.07 -1.43 0.13
C THR A 188 9.68 -0.77 -1.09
N LYS A 189 10.59 0.17 -0.85
CA LYS A 189 11.45 0.77 -1.88
C LYS A 189 12.69 -0.10 -2.07
N VAL A 190 12.95 -0.50 -3.31
CA VAL A 190 14.15 -1.25 -3.70
C VAL A 190 14.92 -0.46 -4.75
N LEU A 191 16.25 -0.45 -4.61
CA LEU A 191 17.17 0.05 -5.62
C LEU A 191 17.75 -1.15 -6.38
N PRO A 192 17.36 -1.36 -7.65
CA PRO A 192 17.93 -2.43 -8.45
C PRO A 192 19.43 -2.25 -8.67
N PRO A 193 20.21 -3.35 -8.87
CA PRO A 193 21.63 -3.25 -9.20
C PRO A 193 21.88 -2.36 -10.43
N ARG A 194 23.00 -1.64 -10.47
CA ARG A 194 23.33 -0.67 -11.54
C ARG A 194 23.29 -1.24 -12.97
N ALA A 195 23.53 -2.54 -13.13
CA ALA A 195 23.46 -3.23 -14.43
C ALA A 195 22.03 -3.51 -14.92
N SER A 196 21.02 -3.35 -14.06
CA SER A 196 19.63 -3.56 -14.42
C SER A 196 19.03 -2.26 -14.97
N ARG A 197 18.44 -2.34 -16.17
CA ARG A 197 17.63 -1.23 -16.69
C ARG A 197 16.37 -1.15 -15.83
N ALA A 198 16.14 -0.01 -15.19
CA ALA A 198 14.90 0.25 -14.45
C ALA A 198 13.69 -0.05 -15.35
N THR A 199 12.74 -0.83 -14.85
CA THR A 199 11.54 -1.14 -15.62
C THR A 199 10.72 0.13 -15.85
N ARG A 200 10.02 0.21 -16.98
CA ARG A 200 9.10 1.32 -17.29
C ARG A 200 7.62 0.90 -17.19
N ASN A 201 7.40 -0.37 -16.90
CA ASN A 201 6.08 -0.96 -16.77
C ASN A 201 5.76 -1.17 -15.29
N SER A 202 4.48 -1.20 -14.98
CA SER A 202 3.96 -1.72 -13.72
C SER A 202 3.58 -3.19 -13.89
N TYR A 203 3.70 -3.95 -12.82
CA TYR A 203 3.40 -5.37 -12.83
C TYR A 203 2.56 -5.73 -11.61
N GLU A 204 1.72 -6.72 -11.80
CA GLU A 204 0.96 -7.37 -10.74
C GLU A 204 1.24 -8.88 -10.85
N ALA A 205 1.87 -9.42 -9.82
CA ALA A 205 2.14 -10.84 -9.68
C ALA A 205 1.15 -11.41 -8.67
N LEU A 206 0.32 -12.36 -9.11
CA LEU A 206 -0.63 -13.05 -8.24
C LEU A 206 -0.07 -14.41 -7.80
N PHE A 207 -0.07 -14.62 -6.50
CA PHE A 207 0.40 -15.84 -5.85
C PHE A 207 -0.75 -16.82 -5.59
N SER A 208 -0.38 -18.08 -5.29
CA SER A 208 -1.31 -19.21 -5.12
C SER A 208 -2.18 -19.13 -3.86
N ASP A 209 -1.85 -18.28 -2.91
CA ASP A 209 -2.59 -18.05 -1.67
C ASP A 209 -3.50 -16.82 -1.76
N GLY A 210 -3.67 -16.24 -2.96
CA GLY A 210 -4.41 -15.01 -3.17
C GLY A 210 -3.60 -13.75 -2.84
N GLY A 211 -2.33 -13.90 -2.46
CA GLY A 211 -1.43 -12.77 -2.30
C GLY A 211 -1.16 -12.07 -3.63
N LEU A 212 -1.00 -10.75 -3.59
CA LEU A 212 -0.70 -9.92 -4.75
C LEU A 212 0.54 -9.08 -4.44
N LEU A 213 1.52 -9.12 -5.34
CA LEU A 213 2.65 -8.19 -5.32
C LEU A 213 2.55 -7.23 -6.50
N SER A 214 2.34 -5.96 -6.19
CA SER A 214 2.47 -4.87 -7.16
C SER A 214 3.94 -4.47 -7.26
N ILE A 215 4.45 -4.31 -8.47
CA ILE A 215 5.82 -3.88 -8.77
C ILE A 215 5.72 -2.65 -9.66
N ASN A 216 6.06 -1.50 -9.11
CA ASN A 216 5.88 -0.21 -9.76
C ASN A 216 7.20 0.53 -9.86
N ALA A 217 7.62 0.85 -11.09
CA ALA A 217 8.74 1.76 -11.27
C ALA A 217 8.36 3.17 -10.83
N ARG A 218 9.27 3.84 -10.12
CA ARG A 218 9.07 5.25 -9.81
C ARG A 218 9.23 6.07 -11.09
N CYS A 219 8.32 7.02 -11.30
CA CYS A 219 8.32 7.91 -12.46
C CYS A 219 9.50 8.91 -12.51
N ASN A 220 10.37 8.89 -11.51
CA ASN A 220 11.58 9.70 -11.48
C ASN A 220 12.71 8.90 -12.13
N ALA A 221 13.65 9.54 -12.82
CA ALA A 221 14.83 8.90 -13.43
C ALA A 221 15.83 8.30 -12.42
N ASP A 222 15.44 8.16 -11.15
CA ASP A 222 16.27 7.67 -10.05
C ASP A 222 16.31 6.14 -9.94
N GLY A 223 15.60 5.42 -10.83
CA GLY A 223 15.71 3.98 -10.98
C GLY A 223 15.09 3.15 -9.86
N HIS A 224 14.39 3.77 -8.90
CA HIS A 224 13.75 3.03 -7.81
C HIS A 224 12.55 2.22 -8.30
N VAL A 225 12.38 1.06 -7.69
CA VAL A 225 11.21 0.20 -7.86
C VAL A 225 10.52 0.05 -6.51
N ILE A 226 9.20 0.13 -6.54
CA ILE A 226 8.33 0.05 -5.38
C ILE A 226 7.59 -1.27 -5.43
N PHE A 227 7.67 -2.03 -4.33
CA PHE A 227 6.98 -3.29 -4.12
C PHE A 227 5.88 -3.07 -3.08
N GLY A 228 4.67 -3.54 -3.37
CA GLY A 228 3.52 -3.40 -2.47
C GLY A 228 2.45 -4.45 -2.78
N GLY A 229 1.23 -4.26 -2.30
CA GLY A 229 0.11 -5.17 -2.51
C GLY A 229 -0.31 -5.91 -1.22
N SER A 230 -1.07 -7.00 -1.39
CA SER A 230 -1.47 -7.91 -0.32
C SER A 230 -0.46 -9.05 -0.23
N ASN A 231 0.66 -8.80 0.45
CA ASN A 231 1.67 -9.83 0.66
C ASN A 231 1.08 -10.99 1.49
N PRO A 232 1.29 -12.26 1.13
CA PRO A 232 0.93 -13.42 1.95
C PRO A 232 1.32 -13.32 3.43
N GLY A 233 2.47 -12.74 3.72
CA GLY A 233 2.94 -12.52 5.11
C GLY A 233 2.13 -11.49 5.90
N GLN A 234 1.16 -10.81 5.27
CA GLN A 234 0.35 -9.78 5.93
C GLN A 234 -0.59 -10.36 7.00
N GLN A 235 -1.00 -11.63 6.86
CA GLN A 235 -1.86 -12.30 7.86
C GLN A 235 -1.18 -12.35 9.23
N ALA A 236 0.14 -12.48 9.29
CA ALA A 236 0.89 -12.51 10.55
C ALA A 236 0.88 -11.18 11.35
N PHE A 237 0.38 -10.08 10.76
CA PHE A 237 0.18 -8.80 11.45
C PHE A 237 -1.29 -8.56 11.85
N SER A 238 -2.18 -9.51 11.57
CA SER A 238 -3.62 -9.40 11.83
C SER A 238 -4.06 -10.15 13.10
N ASP A 239 -3.14 -10.86 13.75
CA ASP A 239 -3.29 -11.52 15.05
C ASP A 239 -2.75 -10.61 16.17
#